data_AF-A0A822C7R5-F1
#
_entry.id   AF-A0A822C7R5-F1
#
_cell.length_a   1.000
_cell.length_b   1.000
_cell.length_c   1.000
_cell.angle_alpha   90.00
_cell.angle_beta   90.00
_cell.angle_gamma   90.00
#
_symmetry.space_group_name_H-M   'P 1'
#
loop_
_entity.id
_entity.type
_entity.pdbx_description
1 polymer ?
#
loop_
_entity_poly.entity_id
_entity_poly.type
_entity_poly.pdbx_seq_one_letter_code
_entity_poly.pdbx_strand_id
1 'polypeptide(L)'
;EDSEVPIHRHIAIHPCSQDLQTIEIIDPNCDPMTYPLLFPHEDKGWYQELEKIDQSRNRERVSMLQFYSYRLAIRPTFSAIHYRGKLFQQYIVDAYVKGE
;
A
#
# COMPACT_ATOMS: atom_id res chain seq x y z
N GLU A 1 -9.76 -28.16 4.59
CA GLU A 1 -8.73 -28.10 3.54
C GLU A 1 -9.21 -27.06 2.53
N ASP A 2 -8.29 -26.24 2.00
CA ASP A 2 -8.53 -25.05 1.13
C ASP A 2 -8.82 -23.70 1.81
N SER A 3 -8.11 -23.38 2.88
CA SER A 3 -7.99 -21.99 3.40
C SER A 3 -6.69 -21.31 2.99
N GLU A 4 -6.05 -21.75 1.89
CA GLU A 4 -4.89 -21.02 1.37
C GLU A 4 -5.37 -19.69 0.81
N VAL A 5 -5.01 -18.61 1.51
CA VAL A 5 -5.17 -17.25 1.02
C VAL A 5 -4.40 -17.17 -0.30
N PRO A 6 -5.03 -16.77 -1.42
CA PRO A 6 -4.33 -16.68 -2.69
C PRO A 6 -3.09 -15.80 -2.56
N ILE A 7 -1.92 -16.41 -2.83
CA ILE A 7 -0.60 -15.77 -2.72
C ILE A 7 -0.48 -14.62 -3.74
N HIS A 8 -1.17 -14.73 -4.88
CA HIS A 8 -1.18 -13.72 -5.93
C HIS A 8 -2.44 -12.85 -5.84
N ARG A 9 -2.30 -11.67 -5.24
CA ARG A 9 -3.34 -10.62 -5.29
C ARG A 9 -2.99 -9.61 -6.38
N HIS A 10 -3.96 -9.32 -7.22
CA HIS A 10 -3.87 -8.27 -8.23
C HIS A 10 -5.23 -7.58 -8.35
N ILE A 11 -5.23 -6.37 -8.90
CA ILE A 11 -6.46 -5.68 -9.28
C ILE A 11 -6.49 -5.51 -10.79
N ALA A 12 -7.62 -5.78 -11.40
CA ALA A 12 -7.85 -5.51 -12.82
C ALA A 12 -8.40 -4.09 -12.97
N ILE A 13 -7.80 -3.32 -13.86
CA ILE A 13 -8.17 -1.92 -14.13
C ILE A 13 -8.47 -1.73 -15.60
N HIS A 14 -9.43 -0.88 -15.92
CA HIS A 14 -9.80 -0.56 -17.30
C HIS A 14 -9.63 0.94 -17.53
N PRO A 15 -8.46 1.40 -17.99
CA PRO A 15 -8.23 2.81 -18.30
C PRO A 15 -9.19 3.29 -19.40
N CYS A 16 -9.54 4.58 -19.41
CA CYS A 16 -10.52 5.12 -20.35
C CYS A 16 -10.12 5.02 -21.83
N SER A 17 -8.83 4.83 -22.13
CA SER A 17 -8.28 4.82 -23.49
C SER A 17 -7.32 3.67 -23.77
N GLN A 18 -7.34 2.62 -22.94
CA GLN A 18 -6.42 1.49 -23.04
C GLN A 18 -7.16 0.20 -22.74
N ASP A 19 -6.57 -0.93 -23.14
CA ASP A 19 -7.12 -2.25 -22.83
C ASP A 19 -7.10 -2.53 -21.32
N LEU A 20 -7.82 -3.58 -20.92
CA LEU A 20 -7.78 -4.09 -19.55
C LEU A 20 -6.34 -4.38 -19.13
N GLN A 21 -5.95 -3.84 -17.98
CA GLN A 21 -4.63 -3.99 -17.39
C GLN A 21 -4.73 -4.62 -16.00
N THR A 22 -3.64 -5.24 -15.57
CA THR A 22 -3.51 -5.82 -14.24
C THR A 22 -2.47 -5.05 -13.46
N ILE A 23 -2.81 -4.66 -12.24
CA ILE A 23 -1.90 -4.06 -11.28
C ILE A 23 -1.59 -5.10 -10.21
N GLU A 24 -0.33 -5.49 -10.14
CA GLU A 24 0.21 -6.43 -9.16
C GLU A 24 0.29 -5.80 -7.77
N ILE A 25 0.36 -6.64 -6.73
CA ILE A 25 0.46 -6.19 -5.34
C ILE A 25 1.68 -5.31 -5.04
N ILE A 26 2.75 -5.49 -5.81
CA ILE A 26 4.01 -4.76 -5.69
C ILE A 26 4.04 -3.46 -6.50
N ASP A 27 2.98 -3.17 -7.25
CA ASP A 27 2.86 -1.94 -8.03
C ASP A 27 2.57 -0.76 -7.09
N PRO A 28 3.24 0.39 -7.27
CA PRO A 28 3.02 1.57 -6.43
C PRO A 28 1.58 2.10 -6.43
N ASN A 29 0.75 1.72 -7.39
CA ASN A 29 -0.64 2.14 -7.49
C ASN A 29 -1.62 1.12 -6.89
N CYS A 30 -1.17 -0.05 -6.46
CA CYS A 30 -2.04 -1.09 -5.90
C CYS A 30 -2.86 -0.57 -4.70
N ASP A 31 -2.18 -0.04 -3.68
CA ASP A 31 -2.84 0.50 -2.49
C ASP A 31 -3.69 1.75 -2.79
N PRO A 32 -3.19 2.77 -3.55
CA PRO A 32 -4.01 3.93 -3.94
C PRO A 32 -5.28 3.57 -4.71
N MET A 33 -5.21 2.58 -5.62
CA MET A 33 -6.36 2.18 -6.42
C MET A 33 -7.32 1.25 -5.67
N THR A 34 -6.82 0.47 -4.70
CA THR A 34 -7.65 -0.36 -3.82
C THR A 34 -8.36 0.50 -2.76
N TYR A 35 -7.69 1.55 -2.27
CA TYR A 35 -8.19 2.43 -1.21
C TYR A 35 -8.19 3.93 -1.57
N PRO A 36 -8.89 4.38 -2.63
CA PRO A 36 -8.81 5.77 -3.09
C PRO A 36 -9.13 6.81 -2.01
N LEU A 37 -10.02 6.49 -1.07
CA LEU A 37 -10.38 7.38 0.04
C LEU A 37 -9.28 7.57 1.09
N LEU A 38 -8.29 6.67 1.14
CA LEU A 38 -7.10 6.72 2.02
C LEU A 38 -5.90 7.39 1.35
N PHE A 39 -5.95 7.53 0.02
CA PHE A 39 -4.96 8.16 -0.84
C PHE A 39 -5.62 9.27 -1.67
N PRO A 40 -6.13 10.34 -1.02
CA PRO A 40 -6.84 11.42 -1.70
C PRO A 40 -5.93 12.29 -2.58
N HIS A 41 -4.62 12.11 -2.48
CA HIS A 41 -3.59 12.73 -3.29
C HIS A 41 -2.84 11.63 -4.08
N GLU A 42 -1.96 12.02 -5.00
CA GLU A 42 -1.14 11.11 -5.82
C GLU A 42 -0.02 10.41 -5.02
N ASP A 43 -0.29 10.07 -3.76
CA ASP A 43 0.61 9.31 -2.89
C ASP A 43 0.70 7.87 -3.40
N LYS A 44 1.93 7.37 -3.59
CA LYS A 44 2.18 5.98 -3.96
C LYS A 44 2.07 5.05 -2.74
N GLY A 45 1.61 3.83 -2.99
CA GLY A 45 1.78 2.70 -2.10
C GLY A 45 3.22 2.22 -2.02
N TRP A 46 3.43 1.08 -1.36
CA TRP A 46 4.73 0.42 -1.35
C TRP A 46 5.04 -0.17 -2.74
N TYR A 47 6.32 -0.18 -3.10
CA TYR A 47 6.84 -0.89 -4.27
C TYR A 47 8.31 -1.29 -4.02
N GLN A 48 8.82 -2.24 -4.80
CA GLN A 48 10.09 -2.93 -4.52
C GLN A 48 11.32 -2.01 -4.56
N GLU A 49 11.31 -0.97 -5.39
CA GLU A 49 12.40 0.01 -5.54
C GLU A 49 12.21 1.24 -4.65
N LEU A 50 11.29 1.21 -3.68
CA LEU A 50 11.16 2.29 -2.70
C LEU A 50 12.40 2.33 -1.80
N GLU A 51 13.07 3.49 -1.75
CA GLU A 51 14.28 3.70 -0.96
C GLU A 51 14.06 4.73 0.16
N LYS A 52 14.71 4.49 1.30
CA LYS A 52 14.91 5.49 2.37
C LYS A 52 16.37 5.91 2.38
N ILE A 53 16.61 7.14 2.82
CA ILE A 53 17.97 7.66 3.06
C ILE A 53 18.21 7.61 4.56
N ASP A 54 19.26 6.91 4.99
CA ASP A 54 19.66 6.86 6.39
C ASP A 54 20.38 8.14 6.84
N GLN A 55 20.72 8.23 8.14
CA GLN A 55 21.45 9.39 8.69
C GLN A 55 22.86 9.55 8.08
N SER A 56 23.43 8.46 7.56
CA SER A 56 24.74 8.41 6.91
C SER A 56 24.66 8.69 5.40
N ARG A 57 23.49 9.08 4.88
CA ARG A 57 23.19 9.32 3.45
C ARG A 57 23.28 8.08 2.56
N ASN A 58 23.21 6.88 3.12
CA ASN A 58 23.09 5.66 2.35
C ASN A 58 21.63 5.44 1.92
N ARG A 59 21.46 4.86 0.73
CA ARG A 59 20.16 4.43 0.22
C ARG A 59 19.93 2.98 0.59
N GLU A 60 18.81 2.70 1.25
CA GLU A 60 18.38 1.36 1.64
C GLU A 60 16.97 1.11 1.12
N ARG A 61 16.72 -0.09 0.59
CA ARG A 61 15.36 -0.51 0.20
C ARG A 61 14.46 -0.55 1.43
N VAL A 62 13.24 -0.04 1.27
CA VAL A 62 12.21 -0.06 2.31
C VAL A 62 11.43 -1.36 2.19
N SER A 63 11.36 -2.15 3.26
CA SER A 63 10.48 -3.32 3.29
C SER A 63 9.00 -2.92 3.41
N MET A 64 8.07 -3.80 3.00
CA MET A 64 6.63 -3.56 3.20
C MET A 64 6.31 -3.25 4.66
N LEU A 65 6.88 -4.02 5.60
CA LEU A 65 6.70 -3.80 7.03
C LEU A 65 7.18 -2.41 7.48
N GLN A 66 8.35 -1.95 7.00
CA GLN A 66 8.84 -0.60 7.30
C GLN A 66 7.92 0.48 6.74
N PHE A 67 7.42 0.31 5.51
CA PHE A 67 6.49 1.24 4.89
C PHE A 67 5.16 1.32 5.63
N TYR A 68 4.53 0.19 5.92
CA TYR A 68 3.26 0.17 6.64
C TYR A 68 3.41 0.68 8.07
N SER A 69 4.51 0.33 8.76
CA SER A 69 4.82 0.91 10.08
C SER A 69 4.94 2.44 10.01
N TYR A 70 5.59 2.96 8.98
CA TYR A 70 5.71 4.41 8.77
C TYR A 70 4.36 5.08 8.48
N ARG A 71 3.51 4.48 7.62
CA ARG A 71 2.18 4.99 7.26
C ARG A 71 1.18 4.94 8.41
N LEU A 72 1.26 3.92 9.27
CA LEU A 72 0.39 3.70 10.43
C LEU A 72 0.91 4.38 11.71
N ALA A 73 2.08 5.02 11.66
CA ALA A 73 2.61 5.77 12.79
C ALA A 73 1.71 6.98 13.12
N ILE A 74 1.25 7.05 14.36
CA ILE A 74 0.43 8.16 14.88
C ILE A 74 1.30 9.43 14.98
N ARG A 75 0.83 10.54 14.40
CA ARG A 75 1.50 11.85 14.39
C ARG A 75 0.48 12.95 14.75
N PRO A 76 0.92 14.11 15.28
CA PRO A 76 0.03 15.22 15.63
C PRO A 76 -0.50 16.01 14.41
N THR A 77 -0.61 15.37 13.25
CA THR A 77 -1.10 15.96 12.00
C THR A 77 -2.29 15.16 11.47
N PHE A 78 -3.13 15.79 10.64
CA PHE A 78 -4.24 15.08 10.00
C PHE A 78 -3.72 13.92 9.14
N SER A 79 -4.40 12.78 9.20
CA SER A 79 -4.07 11.59 8.41
C SER A 79 -5.35 10.97 7.86
N ALA A 80 -5.50 10.93 6.54
CA ALA A 80 -6.66 10.30 5.91
C ALA A 80 -6.84 8.86 6.38
N ILE A 81 -5.75 8.08 6.53
CA ILE A 81 -5.79 6.70 7.04
C ILE A 81 -6.49 6.61 8.39
N HIS A 82 -6.00 7.33 9.40
CA HIS A 82 -6.43 7.12 10.78
C HIS A 82 -7.88 7.54 11.03
N TYR A 83 -8.41 8.47 10.22
CA TYR A 83 -9.75 9.04 10.39
C TYR A 83 -10.85 8.31 9.58
N ARG A 84 -10.59 7.16 8.97
CA ARG A 84 -11.53 6.47 8.05
C ARG A 84 -12.25 5.26 8.66
N GLY A 85 -12.12 5.03 9.96
CA GLY A 85 -12.97 4.08 10.72
C GLY A 85 -12.85 2.63 10.22
N LYS A 86 -13.95 2.05 9.71
CA LYS A 86 -13.94 0.66 9.22
C LYS A 86 -12.96 0.43 8.06
N LEU A 87 -12.80 1.43 7.19
CA LEU A 87 -11.86 1.33 6.07
C LEU A 87 -10.40 1.27 6.56
N PHE A 88 -10.10 1.94 7.68
CA PHE A 88 -8.80 1.83 8.36
C PHE A 88 -8.54 0.41 8.88
N GLN A 89 -9.56 -0.22 9.48
CA GLN A 89 -9.44 -1.60 9.96
C GLN A 89 -9.15 -2.57 8.81
N GLN A 90 -9.86 -2.44 7.69
CA GLN A 90 -9.61 -3.25 6.49
C GLN A 90 -8.20 -3.03 5.95
N TYR A 91 -7.75 -1.78 5.87
CA TYR A 91 -6.41 -1.44 5.40
C TYR A 91 -5.31 -2.05 6.29
N ILE A 92 -5.47 -2.06 7.62
CA ILE A 92 -4.50 -2.69 8.53
C ILE A 92 -4.43 -4.21 8.30
N VAL A 93 -5.57 -4.88 8.17
CA VAL A 93 -5.61 -6.34 7.95
C VAL A 93 -4.95 -6.69 6.62
N ASP A 94 -5.23 -5.92 5.57
CA ASP A 94 -4.62 -6.12 4.26
C ASP A 94 -3.10 -5.85 4.30
N ALA A 95 -2.66 -4.77 4.96
CA ALA A 95 -1.25 -4.48 5.17
C ALA A 95 -0.51 -5.57 5.96
N TYR A 96 -1.15 -6.17 6.98
CA TYR A 96 -0.60 -7.29 7.73
C TYR A 96 -0.36 -8.49 6.83
N VAL A 97 -1.37 -8.89 6.04
CA VAL A 97 -1.27 -10.06 5.15
C VAL A 97 -0.31 -9.81 3.98
N LYS A 98 -0.13 -8.56 3.56
CA LYS A 98 0.87 -8.18 2.56
C LYS A 98 2.29 -8.27 3.10
N GLY A 99 2.49 -7.98 4.39
CA GLY A 99 3.80 -7.92 5.02
C GLY A 99 4.31 -9.25 5.61
N GLU A 100 3.46 -10.28 5.71
CA GLU A 100 3.84 -11.68 5.97
C GLU A 100 4.42 -12.35 4.72
#